data_AF-A0A0B3B2B1-F1
#
_entry.id   AF-A0A0B3B2B1-F1
#
_cell.length_a   1.000
_cell.length_b   1.000
_cell.length_c   1.000
_cell.angle_alpha   90.00
_cell.angle_beta   90.00
_cell.angle_gamma   90.00
#
_symmetry.space_group_name_H-M   'P 1'
#
loop_
_entity.id
_entity.type
_entity.pdbx_description
1 polymer ?
#
loop_
_entity_poly.entity_id
_entity_poly.type
_entity_poly.pdbx_seq_one_letter_code
_entity_poly.pdbx_strand_id
1 'polypeptide(L)'
;MKTIIGKSYLIVPHAGGELTFQYPAFEGTYGSVAKAIDKEGLKRPNSPETASLVYDAFQNPNNKYSKEIIDILNNINNNYFWEFIGNLYLPKSGEKINNGVIIEHNPKIKNGKLIMNKNSLIKRLQSKDSNVKFVPFGFKTGEQTWQELEKNLYIIARYGKEGAEKIAKVASKYKNKPYIFSFDSVDEEKVPMSALYRSRGFGDRLYVDGNDWDDDSRGLAFGVCGDNNSS
;
A
#
# COMPACT_ATOMS: atom_id res chain seq x y z
N MET A 1 31.18 -24.29 -3.31
CA MET A 1 29.78 -24.71 -3.07
C MET A 1 28.99 -23.44 -2.77
N LYS A 2 28.10 -23.00 -3.68
CA LYS A 2 27.33 -21.75 -3.53
C LYS A 2 26.01 -22.08 -2.84
N THR A 3 25.88 -21.71 -1.59
CA THR A 3 24.62 -21.80 -0.85
C THR A 3 23.69 -20.71 -1.38
N ILE A 4 22.65 -21.07 -2.13
CA ILE A 4 21.52 -20.17 -2.38
C ILE A 4 20.71 -20.20 -1.08
N ILE A 5 20.73 -19.10 -0.33
CA ILE A 5 19.89 -18.94 0.87
C ILE A 5 18.44 -19.21 0.46
N GLY A 6 17.81 -20.21 1.09
CA GLY A 6 16.52 -20.74 0.69
C GLY A 6 15.38 -19.75 0.93
N LYS A 7 14.44 -19.70 -0.01
CA LYS A 7 13.17 -19.00 0.15
C LYS A 7 12.45 -19.51 1.40
N SER A 8 11.90 -18.60 2.20
CA SER A 8 11.01 -18.93 3.31
C SER A 8 9.61 -18.37 3.03
N TYR A 9 8.61 -18.88 3.73
CA TYR A 9 7.21 -18.50 3.53
C TYR A 9 6.61 -18.01 4.85
N LEU A 10 6.06 -16.81 4.85
CA LEU A 10 5.44 -16.18 6.01
C LEU A 10 3.92 -16.28 5.87
N ILE A 11 3.28 -16.98 6.79
CA ILE A 11 1.83 -17.18 6.80
C ILE A 11 1.22 -16.18 7.78
N VAL A 12 0.28 -15.35 7.31
CA VAL A 12 -0.36 -14.32 8.14
C VAL A 12 -1.89 -14.35 7.99
N PRO A 13 -2.66 -14.07 9.06
CA PRO A 13 -4.11 -13.99 8.98
C PRO A 13 -4.62 -12.81 8.13
N HIS A 14 -5.57 -13.05 7.23
CA HIS A 14 -6.18 -12.02 6.38
C HIS A 14 -7.58 -12.42 5.91
N ALA A 15 -8.58 -11.53 6.06
CA ALA A 15 -9.92 -11.70 5.50
C ALA A 15 -10.61 -13.03 5.87
N GLY A 16 -10.36 -13.54 7.08
CA GLY A 16 -10.91 -14.82 7.56
C GLY A 16 -10.16 -16.08 7.09
N GLY A 17 -9.06 -15.92 6.35
CA GLY A 17 -8.14 -16.99 5.95
C GLY A 17 -6.69 -16.62 6.23
N GLU A 18 -5.79 -17.15 5.41
CA GLU A 18 -4.35 -16.94 5.51
C GLU A 18 -3.76 -16.46 4.18
N LEU A 19 -2.75 -15.60 4.25
CA LEU A 19 -1.91 -15.20 3.12
C LEU A 19 -0.50 -15.74 3.32
N THR A 20 0.12 -16.20 2.24
CA THR A 20 1.51 -16.65 2.26
C THR A 20 2.41 -15.69 1.49
N PHE A 21 3.35 -15.05 2.18
CA PHE A 21 4.34 -14.15 1.59
C PHE A 21 5.68 -14.88 1.37
N GLN A 22 6.31 -14.67 0.22
CA GLN A 22 7.67 -15.15 -0.03
C GLN A 22 8.68 -14.21 0.66
N TYR A 23 9.64 -14.79 1.38
CA TYR A 23 10.78 -14.13 2.01
C TYR A 23 12.10 -14.54 1.33
N PRO A 24 13.08 -13.62 1.15
CA PRO A 24 13.09 -12.23 1.61
C PRO A 24 12.25 -11.28 0.73
N ALA A 25 12.07 -10.04 1.18
CA ALA A 25 11.45 -8.99 0.39
C ALA A 25 12.27 -8.66 -0.86
N PHE A 26 11.59 -8.18 -1.90
CA PHE A 26 12.21 -7.62 -3.09
C PHE A 26 12.51 -6.15 -2.87
N GLU A 27 13.73 -5.71 -3.18
CA GLU A 27 14.19 -4.33 -3.03
C GLU A 27 14.40 -3.66 -4.38
N GLY A 28 14.08 -2.37 -4.48
CA GLY A 28 14.36 -1.53 -5.64
C GLY A 28 13.37 -0.38 -5.79
N THR A 29 13.27 0.18 -6.99
CA THR A 29 12.22 1.14 -7.32
C THR A 29 10.87 0.45 -7.41
N TYR A 30 9.78 1.22 -7.30
CA TYR A 30 8.41 0.71 -7.40
C TYR A 30 8.23 -0.22 -8.62
N GLY A 31 8.71 0.24 -9.77
CA GLY A 31 8.68 -0.49 -11.02
C GLY A 31 9.55 -1.74 -11.08
N SER A 32 10.78 -1.67 -10.55
CA SER A 32 11.69 -2.82 -10.57
C SER A 32 11.23 -3.91 -9.59
N VAL A 33 10.69 -3.52 -8.43
CA VAL A 33 10.12 -4.44 -7.44
C VAL A 33 8.90 -5.15 -8.01
N ALA A 34 7.97 -4.41 -8.63
CA ALA A 34 6.83 -5.01 -9.34
C ALA A 34 7.27 -6.08 -10.34
N LYS A 35 8.25 -5.73 -11.20
CA LYS A 35 8.79 -6.65 -12.21
C LYS A 35 9.46 -7.87 -11.61
N ALA A 36 10.17 -7.71 -10.49
CA ALA A 36 10.84 -8.82 -9.81
C ALA A 36 9.83 -9.80 -9.20
N ILE A 37 8.77 -9.30 -8.56
CA ILE A 37 7.66 -10.11 -8.05
C ILE A 37 6.97 -10.87 -9.18
N ASP A 38 6.60 -10.18 -10.26
CA ASP A 38 5.93 -10.79 -11.42
C ASP A 38 6.81 -11.89 -12.06
N LYS A 39 8.14 -11.68 -12.13
CA LYS A 39 9.09 -12.67 -12.68
C LYS A 39 9.16 -13.96 -11.86
N GLU A 40 8.93 -13.88 -10.56
CA GLU A 40 8.87 -15.04 -9.67
C GLU A 40 7.50 -15.74 -9.70
N GLY A 41 6.56 -15.28 -10.53
CA GLY A 41 5.20 -15.84 -10.62
C GLY A 41 4.36 -15.55 -9.38
N LEU A 42 4.73 -14.52 -8.61
CA LEU A 42 4.03 -14.11 -7.39
C LEU A 42 3.04 -12.99 -7.70
N LYS A 43 2.04 -12.86 -6.83
CA LYS A 43 1.14 -11.71 -6.82
C LYS A 43 1.82 -10.53 -6.12
N ARG A 44 1.68 -9.34 -6.70
CA ARG A 44 2.03 -8.07 -6.07
C ARG A 44 1.09 -7.78 -4.90
N PRO A 45 1.60 -7.48 -3.68
CA PRO A 45 0.75 -7.23 -2.53
C PRO A 45 -0.01 -5.91 -2.70
N ASN A 46 -1.32 -5.93 -2.47
CA ASN A 46 -2.10 -4.71 -2.32
C ASN A 46 -1.94 -4.12 -0.90
N SER A 47 -2.52 -2.94 -0.67
CA SER A 47 -2.50 -2.29 0.65
C SER A 47 -3.13 -3.13 1.78
N PRO A 48 -4.32 -3.75 1.62
CA PRO A 48 -4.88 -4.65 2.63
C PRO A 48 -3.94 -5.81 3.04
N GLU A 49 -3.27 -6.42 2.07
CA GLU A 49 -2.33 -7.53 2.30
C GLU A 49 -1.08 -7.05 3.03
N THR A 50 -0.53 -5.92 2.61
CA THR A 50 0.60 -5.25 3.28
C THR A 50 0.25 -4.90 4.73
N ALA A 51 -0.97 -4.41 4.98
CA ALA A 51 -1.46 -4.13 6.32
C ALA A 51 -1.54 -5.37 7.20
N SER A 52 -1.98 -6.52 6.67
CA SER A 52 -1.95 -7.80 7.38
C SER A 52 -0.54 -8.19 7.78
N LEU A 53 0.42 -8.14 6.85
CA LEU A 53 1.80 -8.51 7.09
C LEU A 53 2.44 -7.66 8.19
N VAL A 54 2.29 -6.34 8.08
CA VAL A 54 2.83 -5.39 9.06
C VAL A 54 2.14 -5.58 10.42
N TYR A 55 0.82 -5.69 10.45
CA TYR A 55 0.09 -5.88 11.70
C TYR A 55 0.51 -7.15 12.44
N ASP A 56 0.65 -8.27 11.73
CA ASP A 56 1.08 -9.54 12.30
C ASP A 56 2.52 -9.45 12.86
N ALA A 57 3.42 -8.77 12.15
CA ALA A 57 4.76 -8.50 12.64
C ALA A 57 4.74 -7.74 13.98
N PHE A 58 3.87 -6.74 14.12
CA PHE A 58 3.68 -6.00 15.38
C PHE A 58 3.01 -6.81 16.49
N GLN A 59 2.26 -7.87 16.18
CA GLN A 59 1.76 -8.80 17.21
C GLN A 59 2.86 -9.74 17.71
N ASN A 60 3.85 -10.03 16.86
CA ASN A 60 4.91 -11.00 17.13
C ASN A 60 6.32 -10.38 17.05
N PRO A 61 6.63 -9.26 17.72
CA PRO A 61 7.83 -8.45 17.45
C PRO A 61 9.15 -9.12 17.82
N ASN A 62 9.13 -10.23 18.57
CA ASN A 62 10.33 -10.96 18.95
C ASN A 62 10.78 -11.99 17.90
N ASN A 63 9.91 -12.34 16.94
CA ASN A 63 10.25 -13.23 15.83
C ASN A 63 11.21 -12.53 14.87
N LYS A 64 12.22 -13.24 14.36
CA LYS A 64 13.26 -12.67 13.48
C LYS A 64 12.68 -12.02 12.20
N TYR A 65 11.65 -12.61 11.60
CA TYR A 65 11.02 -12.08 10.39
C TYR A 65 10.17 -10.85 10.71
N SER A 66 9.45 -10.88 11.83
CA SER A 66 8.70 -9.74 12.33
C SER A 66 9.59 -8.53 12.60
N LYS A 67 10.78 -8.74 13.19
CA LYS A 67 11.77 -7.68 13.39
C LYS A 67 12.18 -7.04 12.07
N GLU A 68 12.48 -7.85 11.06
CA GLU A 68 12.86 -7.33 9.74
C GLU A 68 11.72 -6.54 9.07
N ILE A 69 10.48 -7.03 9.14
CA ILE A 69 9.31 -6.30 8.62
C ILE A 69 9.12 -4.97 9.36
N ILE A 70 9.25 -4.99 10.69
CA ILE A 70 9.20 -3.78 11.51
C ILE A 70 10.35 -2.83 11.16
N ASP A 71 11.55 -3.35 10.88
CA ASP A 71 12.72 -2.57 10.51
C ASP A 71 12.57 -1.90 9.14
N ILE A 72 12.01 -2.61 8.15
CA ILE A 72 11.62 -2.04 6.86
C ILE A 72 10.60 -0.92 7.08
N LEU A 73 9.53 -1.17 7.85
CA LEU A 73 8.52 -0.14 8.13
C LEU A 73 9.13 1.06 8.86
N ASN A 74 10.03 0.79 9.80
CA ASN A 74 10.76 1.79 10.58
C ASN A 74 11.75 2.61 9.74
N ASN A 75 11.79 2.32 8.44
CA ASN A 75 12.63 3.00 7.48
C ASN A 75 14.11 2.92 7.89
N ILE A 76 14.52 1.72 8.33
CA ILE A 76 15.93 1.43 8.52
C ILE A 76 16.54 1.31 7.12
N ASN A 77 17.44 2.24 6.80
CA ASN A 77 18.12 2.42 5.50
C ASN A 77 17.34 3.18 4.41
N ASN A 78 16.47 4.15 4.76
CA ASN A 78 15.76 4.98 3.77
C ASN A 78 14.87 4.14 2.83
N ASN A 79 14.26 3.10 3.38
CA ASN A 79 13.38 2.15 2.73
C ASN A 79 11.91 2.40 3.08
N TYR A 80 11.05 2.22 2.08
CA TYR A 80 9.60 2.29 2.21
C TYR A 80 8.97 0.94 1.91
N PHE A 81 7.78 0.64 2.46
CA PHE A 81 6.96 -0.43 1.90
C PHE A 81 6.24 0.06 0.65
N TRP A 82 6.55 -0.53 -0.49
CA TRP A 82 5.76 -0.30 -1.70
C TRP A 82 4.42 -0.98 -1.57
N GLU A 83 3.36 -0.21 -1.81
CA GLU A 83 2.00 -0.71 -1.88
C GLU A 83 1.51 -0.64 -3.32
N PHE A 84 1.17 -1.80 -3.90
CA PHE A 84 0.73 -1.86 -5.29
C PHE A 84 -0.74 -1.48 -5.44
N ILE A 85 -1.00 -0.20 -5.19
CA ILE A 85 -2.29 0.46 -5.37
C ILE A 85 -2.10 1.73 -6.21
N GLY A 86 -3.03 1.97 -7.13
CA GLY A 86 -3.03 3.15 -7.98
C GLY A 86 -3.93 4.23 -7.39
N ASN A 87 -3.47 5.48 -7.37
CA ASN A 87 -4.30 6.65 -7.09
C ASN A 87 -4.39 7.50 -8.35
N LEU A 88 -5.60 7.73 -8.85
CA LEU A 88 -5.86 8.72 -9.89
C LEU A 88 -6.65 9.87 -9.27
N TYR A 89 -5.95 10.95 -8.96
CA TYR A 89 -6.56 12.17 -8.46
C TYR A 89 -7.19 12.95 -9.61
N LEU A 90 -8.42 13.42 -9.38
CA LEU A 90 -9.24 14.09 -10.37
C LEU A 90 -9.53 15.53 -9.92
N PRO A 91 -9.31 16.53 -10.78
CA PRO A 91 -9.66 17.90 -10.47
C PRO A 91 -11.18 18.08 -10.42
N LYS A 92 -11.62 19.24 -9.93
CA LYS A 92 -13.01 19.65 -10.02
C LYS A 92 -13.40 19.86 -11.49
N SER A 93 -14.54 19.30 -11.90
CA SER A 93 -15.04 19.42 -13.27
C SER A 93 -16.56 19.30 -13.34
N GLY A 94 -17.14 19.38 -14.54
CA GLY A 94 -18.57 19.13 -14.78
C GLY A 94 -18.93 17.64 -14.91
N GLU A 95 -17.97 16.71 -14.78
CA GLU A 95 -18.22 15.27 -14.90
C GLU A 95 -18.88 14.71 -13.63
N LYS A 96 -19.54 13.54 -13.73
CA LYS A 96 -20.16 12.90 -12.56
C LYS A 96 -19.14 12.42 -11.51
N ILE A 97 -17.97 11.97 -11.97
CA ILE A 97 -16.86 11.52 -11.11
C ILE A 97 -15.73 12.53 -11.28
N ASN A 98 -15.61 13.45 -10.32
CA ASN A 98 -14.63 14.54 -10.31
C ASN A 98 -14.30 14.92 -8.85
N ASN A 99 -13.31 15.78 -8.63
CA ASN A 99 -12.99 16.33 -7.30
C ASN A 99 -12.78 15.25 -6.23
N GLY A 100 -11.87 14.32 -6.49
CA GLY A 100 -11.56 13.22 -5.59
C GLY A 100 -10.45 12.33 -6.12
N VAL A 101 -10.38 11.11 -5.60
CA VAL A 101 -9.40 10.10 -6.01
C VAL A 101 -10.10 8.81 -6.40
N ILE A 102 -9.74 8.26 -7.56
CA ILE A 102 -10.04 6.88 -7.92
C ILE A 102 -8.89 6.01 -7.46
N ILE A 103 -9.19 5.02 -6.64
CA ILE A 103 -8.26 4.03 -6.11
C ILE A 103 -8.43 2.73 -6.88
N GLU A 104 -7.33 2.16 -7.37
CA GLU A 104 -7.31 0.88 -8.08
C GLU A 104 -6.39 -0.12 -7.36
N HIS A 105 -6.95 -1.26 -6.94
CA HIS A 105 -6.18 -2.38 -6.42
C HIS A 105 -5.56 -3.17 -7.56
N ASN A 106 -4.29 -3.57 -7.42
CA ASN A 106 -3.53 -4.28 -8.45
C ASN A 106 -3.45 -3.51 -9.78
N PRO A 107 -2.99 -2.25 -9.77
CA PRO A 107 -2.94 -1.43 -10.98
C PRO A 107 -1.99 -2.02 -12.02
N LYS A 108 -2.20 -1.62 -13.26
CA LYS A 108 -1.28 -1.96 -14.35
C LYS A 108 0.00 -1.13 -14.20
N ILE A 109 1.14 -1.80 -14.25
CA ILE A 109 2.46 -1.16 -14.26
C ILE A 109 3.12 -1.47 -15.61
N LYS A 110 3.59 -0.44 -16.32
CA LYS A 110 4.29 -0.59 -17.61
C LYS A 110 5.56 0.25 -17.57
N ASN A 111 6.69 -0.36 -17.92
CA ASN A 111 8.01 0.29 -17.87
C ASN A 111 8.28 0.98 -16.53
N GLY A 112 7.87 0.31 -15.44
CA GLY A 112 8.03 0.78 -14.08
C GLY A 112 7.06 1.86 -13.61
N LYS A 113 6.14 2.32 -14.47
CA LYS A 113 5.19 3.39 -14.16
C LYS A 113 3.76 2.88 -14.03
N LEU A 114 3.00 3.46 -13.11
CA LEU A 114 1.58 3.23 -12.96
C LEU A 114 0.81 3.73 -14.19
N ILE A 115 -0.08 2.90 -14.73
CA ILE A 115 -0.91 3.23 -15.87
C ILE A 115 -2.37 3.21 -15.44
N MET A 116 -2.94 4.40 -15.22
CA MET A 116 -4.34 4.56 -14.80
C MET A 116 -5.14 5.28 -15.88
N ASN A 117 -5.99 4.55 -16.60
CA ASN A 117 -6.86 5.14 -17.63
C ASN A 117 -8.19 5.58 -17.02
N LYS A 118 -8.41 6.89 -16.90
CA LYS A 118 -9.63 7.48 -16.34
C LYS A 118 -10.93 6.87 -16.88
N ASN A 119 -11.08 6.80 -18.21
CA ASN A 119 -12.31 6.30 -18.83
C ASN A 119 -12.58 4.83 -18.50
N SER A 120 -11.54 4.00 -18.49
CA SER A 120 -11.64 2.59 -18.10
C SER A 120 -12.02 2.46 -16.63
N LEU A 121 -11.39 3.23 -15.75
CA LEU A 121 -11.67 3.21 -14.32
C LEU A 121 -13.09 3.69 -13.99
N ILE A 122 -13.57 4.76 -14.64
CA ILE A 122 -14.95 5.23 -14.49
C ILE A 122 -15.95 4.16 -14.92
N LYS A 123 -15.70 3.46 -16.04
CA LYS A 123 -16.55 2.33 -16.46
C LYS A 123 -16.58 1.21 -15.41
N ARG A 124 -15.43 0.87 -14.83
CA ARG A 124 -15.31 -0.15 -13.78
C ARG A 124 -16.03 0.25 -12.48
N LEU A 125 -15.96 1.53 -12.10
CA LEU A 125 -16.75 2.07 -10.99
C LEU A 125 -18.25 1.94 -11.24
N GLN A 126 -18.71 2.29 -12.44
CA GLN A 126 -20.13 2.18 -12.82
C GLN A 126 -20.61 0.72 -12.85
N SER A 127 -19.74 -0.21 -13.23
CA SER A 127 -20.02 -1.66 -13.19
C SER A 127 -19.81 -2.28 -11.80
N LYS A 128 -19.57 -1.47 -10.76
CA LYS A 128 -19.38 -1.91 -9.36
C LYS A 128 -18.20 -2.89 -9.18
N ASP A 129 -17.11 -2.70 -9.91
CA ASP A 129 -15.87 -3.45 -9.69
C ASP A 129 -15.39 -3.24 -8.24
N SER A 130 -15.17 -4.34 -7.52
CA SER A 130 -14.75 -4.31 -6.12
C SER A 130 -13.34 -3.74 -5.95
N ASN A 131 -12.49 -3.82 -6.97
CA ASN A 131 -11.09 -3.37 -6.97
C ASN A 131 -10.94 -1.88 -7.29
N VAL A 132 -12.02 -1.19 -7.68
CA VAL A 132 -11.98 0.24 -7.98
C VAL A 132 -12.91 0.99 -7.04
N LYS A 133 -12.40 2.01 -6.36
CA LYS A 133 -13.16 2.87 -5.44
C LYS A 133 -13.00 4.32 -5.82
N PHE A 134 -14.01 5.13 -5.56
CA PHE A 134 -13.93 6.58 -5.67
C PHE A 134 -14.14 7.20 -4.29
N VAL A 135 -13.27 8.13 -3.92
CA VAL A 135 -13.37 8.89 -2.68
C VAL A 135 -13.36 10.38 -3.04
N PRO A 136 -14.45 11.12 -2.79
CA PRO A 136 -14.45 12.56 -3.02
C PRO A 136 -13.47 13.24 -2.05
N PHE A 137 -12.87 14.36 -2.48
CA PHE A 137 -12.08 15.19 -1.59
C PHE A 137 -12.91 15.68 -0.39
N GLY A 138 -12.21 16.01 0.70
CA GLY A 138 -12.81 16.34 2.00
C GLY A 138 -12.60 15.27 3.07
N PHE A 139 -11.95 14.15 2.74
CA PHE A 139 -11.38 13.27 3.76
C PHE A 139 -10.19 13.95 4.44
N LYS A 140 -9.95 13.60 5.71
CA LYS A 140 -8.87 14.20 6.51
C LYS A 140 -7.50 13.78 5.99
N THR A 141 -6.68 14.73 5.57
CA THR A 141 -5.25 14.54 5.28
C THR A 141 -4.42 15.01 6.46
N GLY A 142 -3.10 14.75 6.40
CA GLY A 142 -2.18 15.17 7.44
C GLY A 142 -2.34 14.42 8.76
N GLU A 143 -2.00 15.09 9.86
CA GLU A 143 -1.99 14.50 11.20
C GLU A 143 -3.41 14.17 11.69
N GLN A 144 -3.61 12.94 12.16
CA GLN A 144 -4.87 12.48 12.75
C GLN A 144 -4.65 11.41 13.80
N THR A 145 -5.58 11.22 14.73
CA THR A 145 -5.50 10.11 15.70
C THR A 145 -5.61 8.77 14.98
N TRP A 146 -5.18 7.69 15.61
CA TRP A 146 -5.32 6.37 15.01
C TRP A 146 -6.80 5.97 14.86
N GLN A 147 -7.70 6.42 15.75
CA GLN A 147 -9.14 6.21 15.62
C GLN A 147 -9.75 6.99 14.45
N GLU A 148 -9.24 8.19 14.16
CA GLU A 148 -9.62 8.96 12.97
C GLU A 148 -9.11 8.28 11.71
N LEU A 149 -7.87 7.77 11.72
CA LEU A 149 -7.26 7.04 10.61
C LEU A 149 -8.09 5.81 10.22
N GLU A 150 -8.52 5.02 11.20
CA GLU A 150 -9.38 3.84 11.00
C GLU A 150 -10.68 4.17 10.25
N LYS A 151 -11.27 5.32 10.55
CA LYS A 151 -12.57 5.76 10.01
C LYS A 151 -12.43 6.62 8.74
N ASN A 152 -11.21 6.90 8.32
CA ASN A 152 -10.94 7.78 7.19
C ASN A 152 -11.36 7.10 5.88
N LEU A 153 -12.22 7.77 5.09
CA LEU A 153 -12.77 7.20 3.86
C LEU A 153 -11.70 6.83 2.82
N TYR A 154 -10.60 7.60 2.75
CA TYR A 154 -9.47 7.29 1.88
C TYR A 154 -8.76 6.01 2.33
N ILE A 155 -8.51 5.89 3.64
CA ILE A 155 -7.88 4.69 4.23
C ILE A 155 -8.77 3.46 4.05
N ILE A 156 -10.07 3.57 4.30
CA ILE A 156 -11.02 2.46 4.09
C ILE A 156 -11.06 2.03 2.62
N ALA A 157 -11.05 2.98 1.68
CA ALA A 157 -11.05 2.64 0.25
C ALA A 157 -9.72 1.99 -0.20
N ARG A 158 -8.60 2.41 0.39
CA ARG A 158 -7.26 1.85 0.12
C ARG A 158 -7.08 0.47 0.75
N TYR A 159 -7.39 0.30 2.03
CA TYR A 159 -7.09 -0.90 2.82
C TYR A 159 -8.27 -1.84 3.07
N GLY A 160 -9.49 -1.45 2.72
CA GLY A 160 -10.69 -2.10 3.24
C GLY A 160 -10.88 -1.82 4.73
N LYS A 161 -12.02 -2.25 5.30
CA LYS A 161 -12.31 -2.01 6.73
C LYS A 161 -11.31 -2.70 7.66
N GLU A 162 -11.02 -3.98 7.40
CA GLU A 162 -10.06 -4.76 8.20
C GLU A 162 -8.64 -4.19 8.10
N GLY A 163 -8.18 -3.86 6.89
CA GLY A 163 -6.85 -3.29 6.72
C GLY A 163 -6.72 -1.90 7.34
N ALA A 164 -7.78 -1.08 7.29
CA ALA A 164 -7.81 0.23 7.97
C ALA A 164 -7.68 0.09 9.49
N GLU A 165 -8.39 -0.86 10.09
CA GLU A 165 -8.27 -1.19 11.52
C GLU A 165 -6.85 -1.67 11.87
N LYS A 166 -6.28 -2.55 11.05
CA LYS A 166 -4.92 -3.07 11.23
C LYS A 166 -3.86 -1.96 11.19
N ILE A 167 -3.92 -1.08 10.19
CA ILE A 167 -2.99 0.06 10.08
C ILE A 167 -3.20 1.07 11.20
N ALA A 168 -4.43 1.33 11.63
CA ALA A 168 -4.70 2.16 12.81
C ALA A 168 -4.10 1.56 14.09
N LYS A 169 -4.23 0.25 14.30
CA LYS A 169 -3.62 -0.45 15.43
C LYS A 169 -2.09 -0.37 15.38
N VAL A 170 -1.47 -0.53 14.22
CA VAL A 170 -0.02 -0.31 14.02
C VAL A 170 0.34 1.14 14.34
N ALA A 171 -0.42 2.11 13.83
CA ALA A 171 -0.21 3.54 14.08
C ALA A 171 -0.23 3.88 15.59
N SER A 172 -1.12 3.24 16.35
CA SER A 172 -1.24 3.45 17.81
C SER A 172 -0.01 3.04 18.61
N LYS A 173 0.93 2.29 18.02
CA LYS A 173 2.19 1.90 18.65
C LYS A 173 3.26 2.98 18.58
N TYR A 174 3.07 3.99 17.75
CA TYR A 174 4.00 5.12 17.64
C TYR A 174 3.65 6.22 18.62
N LYS A 175 4.67 6.99 19.02
CA LYS A 175 4.51 8.12 19.95
C LYS A 175 3.65 9.22 19.36
N ASN A 176 3.80 9.48 18.06
CA ASN A 176 3.13 10.58 17.38
C ASN A 176 1.99 10.07 16.50
N LYS A 177 1.01 10.95 16.32
CA LYS A 177 -0.19 10.68 15.53
C LYS A 177 0.17 10.34 14.08
N PRO A 178 -0.48 9.33 13.47
CA PRO A 178 -0.26 9.01 12.07
C PRO A 178 -0.56 10.19 11.16
N TYR A 179 0.04 10.16 9.97
CA TYR A 179 -0.08 11.21 8.97
C TYR A 179 -0.43 10.62 7.61
N ILE A 180 -1.39 11.21 6.91
CA ILE A 180 -1.71 10.86 5.52
C ILE A 180 -1.11 11.92 4.60
N PHE A 181 -0.19 11.50 3.71
CA PHE A 181 0.21 12.30 2.57
C PHE A 181 -0.74 12.04 1.40
N SER A 182 -1.58 13.01 1.10
CA SER A 182 -2.52 12.99 -0.02
C SER A 182 -2.85 14.43 -0.42
N PHE A 183 -3.44 14.60 -1.60
CA PHE A 183 -3.96 15.88 -2.03
C PHE A 183 -5.33 16.16 -1.41
N ASP A 184 -5.54 17.40 -0.95
CA ASP A 184 -6.87 17.94 -0.59
C ASP A 184 -7.65 18.42 -1.82
N SER A 185 -6.92 18.77 -2.88
CA SER A 185 -7.42 19.14 -4.20
C SER A 185 -6.30 19.04 -5.23
N VAL A 186 -6.65 18.97 -6.51
CA VAL A 186 -5.70 19.02 -7.63
C VAL A 186 -6.29 19.87 -8.76
N ASP A 187 -5.44 20.58 -9.49
CA ASP A 187 -5.84 21.37 -10.66
C ASP A 187 -5.82 20.56 -11.97
N GLU A 188 -5.09 19.45 -11.96
CA GLU A 188 -4.95 18.51 -13.08
C GLU A 188 -4.94 17.06 -12.57
N GLU A 189 -5.12 16.10 -13.48
CA GLU A 189 -5.09 14.69 -13.14
C GLU A 189 -3.69 14.26 -12.68
N LYS A 190 -3.61 13.52 -11.57
CA LYS A 190 -2.34 13.08 -10.96
C LYS A 190 -2.36 11.58 -10.68
N VAL A 191 -1.26 10.89 -11.02
CA VAL A 191 -1.10 9.43 -10.83
C VAL A 191 0.13 9.10 -9.98
N PRO A 192 0.10 9.42 -8.68
CA PRO A 192 1.19 9.09 -7.77
C PRO A 192 1.19 7.62 -7.35
N MET A 193 2.32 7.20 -6.82
CA MET A 193 2.55 5.89 -6.21
C MET A 193 2.06 5.89 -4.76
N SER A 194 2.18 4.73 -4.13
CA SER A 194 1.73 4.51 -2.77
C SER A 194 2.77 3.78 -1.96
N ALA A 195 3.01 4.31 -0.77
CA ALA A 195 3.95 3.75 0.16
C ALA A 195 3.42 3.80 1.60
N LEU A 196 4.00 2.93 2.43
CA LEU A 196 3.78 2.89 3.87
C LEU A 196 5.14 2.89 4.57
N TYR A 197 5.33 3.82 5.51
CA TYR A 197 6.60 3.93 6.21
C TYR A 197 6.48 4.71 7.51
N ARG A 198 7.53 4.66 8.33
CA ARG A 198 7.76 5.57 9.45
C ARG A 198 8.85 6.55 9.07
N SER A 199 8.69 7.82 9.40
CA SER A 199 9.80 8.77 9.34
C SER A 199 10.31 9.09 10.73
N ARG A 200 11.60 8.84 10.99
CA ARG A 200 12.28 9.28 12.21
C ARG A 200 12.51 10.79 12.22
N GLY A 201 12.79 11.39 11.05
CA GLY A 201 13.09 12.81 10.90
C GLY A 201 11.88 13.73 11.08
N PHE A 202 10.67 13.23 10.84
CA PHE A 202 9.42 13.99 10.98
C PHE A 202 8.60 13.57 12.21
N GLY A 203 9.32 13.22 13.28
CA GLY A 203 8.74 12.95 14.58
C GLY A 203 8.04 11.60 14.65
N ASP A 204 8.76 10.52 14.34
CA ASP A 204 8.44 9.17 14.80
C ASP A 204 6.94 8.79 14.74
N ARG A 205 6.39 8.75 13.53
CA ARG A 205 4.99 8.40 13.24
C ARG A 205 4.88 7.53 12.00
N LEU A 206 3.74 6.84 11.88
CA LEU A 206 3.37 6.12 10.66
C LEU A 206 2.84 7.10 9.59
N TYR A 207 3.33 6.95 8.37
CA TYR A 207 2.93 7.66 7.19
C TYR A 207 2.23 6.71 6.22
N VAL A 208 1.03 7.10 5.80
CA VAL A 208 0.35 6.50 4.65
C VAL A 208 0.50 7.48 3.50
N ASP A 209 1.32 7.12 2.54
CA ASP A 209 1.68 7.97 1.42
C ASP A 209 0.88 7.60 0.18
N GLY A 210 0.05 8.53 -0.29
CA GLY A 210 -0.74 8.43 -1.50
C GLY A 210 -0.34 9.44 -2.55
N ASN A 211 0.70 10.25 -2.34
CA ASN A 211 1.12 11.29 -3.26
C ASN A 211 2.60 11.24 -3.64
N ASP A 212 3.25 10.08 -3.48
CA ASP A 212 4.64 9.88 -3.87
C ASP A 212 4.84 9.94 -5.39
N TRP A 213 5.86 10.71 -5.81
CA TRP A 213 6.22 10.94 -7.22
C TRP A 213 7.53 10.29 -7.61
N ASP A 214 8.30 9.80 -6.64
CA ASP A 214 9.70 9.45 -6.86
C ASP A 214 9.84 8.03 -7.40
N ASP A 215 10.05 7.90 -8.70
CA ASP A 215 10.32 6.60 -9.34
C ASP A 215 11.76 6.12 -9.12
N ASP A 216 12.63 6.93 -8.52
CA ASP A 216 14.02 6.60 -8.19
C ASP A 216 14.23 6.21 -6.72
N SER A 217 13.24 6.48 -5.87
CA SER A 217 13.26 6.06 -4.47
C SER A 217 13.34 4.54 -4.33
N ARG A 218 14.04 4.08 -3.28
CA ARG A 218 14.17 2.65 -2.97
C ARG A 218 13.13 2.23 -1.95
N GLY A 219 12.50 1.11 -2.19
CA GLY A 219 11.58 0.49 -1.26
C GLY A 219 11.55 -1.01 -1.42
N LEU A 220 10.76 -1.65 -0.57
CA LEU A 220 10.64 -3.09 -0.48
C LEU A 220 9.17 -3.51 -0.58
N ALA A 221 8.96 -4.68 -1.16
CA ALA A 221 7.69 -5.38 -1.06
C ALA A 221 7.90 -6.89 -1.01
N PHE A 222 7.00 -7.58 -0.32
CA PHE A 222 6.98 -9.04 -0.29
C PHE A 222 6.02 -9.55 -1.37
N GLY A 223 6.43 -10.53 -2.17
CA GLY A 223 5.51 -11.18 -3.11
C GLY A 223 4.55 -12.12 -2.38
N VAL A 224 3.28 -12.14 -2.79
CA VAL A 224 2.24 -13.02 -2.26
C VAL A 224 2.18 -14.27 -3.13
N CYS A 225 2.21 -15.45 -2.52
CA CYS A 225 1.95 -16.70 -3.24
C CYS A 225 0.49 -16.69 -3.68
N GLY A 226 0.25 -16.84 -4.99
CA GLY A 226 -1.12 -16.91 -5.49
C GLY A 226 -1.85 -18.11 -4.88
N ASP A 227 -3.16 -17.99 -4.73
CA ASP A 227 -4.01 -19.18 -4.59
C ASP A 227 -3.77 -20.01 -5.86
N ASN A 228 -3.13 -21.18 -5.74
CA ASN A 228 -2.95 -22.14 -6.83
C ASN A 228 -4.29 -22.78 -7.23
N ASN A 229 -5.36 -21.99 -7.38
CA ASN A 229 -6.70 -22.43 -7.74
C ASN A 229 -7.24 -21.52 -8.85
N SER A 230 -6.62 -21.56 -10.03
CA SER A 230 -7.20 -21.15 -11.32
C SER A 230 -6.26 -21.52 -12.47
N SER A 231 -6.21 -22.81 -12.79
CA SER A 231 -5.86 -23.32 -14.13
C SER A 231 -7.13 -23.68 -14.87
#